data_AF-A0A3P6A5C7-F1
#
_entry.id   AF-A0A3P6A5C7-F1
#
_cell.length_a   1.000
_cell.length_b   1.000
_cell.length_c   1.000
_cell.angle_alpha   90.00
_cell.angle_beta   90.00
_cell.angle_gamma   90.00
#
_symmetry.space_group_name_H-M   'P 1'
#
loop_
_entity.id
_entity.type
_entity.pdbx_description
1 polymer ?
#
loop_
_entity_poly.entity_id
_entity_poly.type
_entity_poly.pdbx_seq_one_letter_code
_entity_poly.pdbx_strand_id
1 'polypeptide(L)'
;MMMKDVFRPTKSAPSSPAKPLGISRTRSESFHAIHKVPVGDSPYVRAKNVQKDPERAIPLFWSAINAGDRVDSALKDMAIVMKQQDRAEEAIEAIKSLRVRCSDQAQESLDNILLDLYKIALLKHKLFLIQKGLAFNGKRTKTARSQGKKFQVSVEQEATRLLGNLGWALMQRDNFTTRSLKRR
;
A
#
# COMPACT_ATOMS: atom_id res chain seq x y z
N MET A 1 26.08 70.45 8.19
CA MET A 1 27.30 70.64 8.98
C MET A 1 28.03 69.30 9.02
N MET A 2 29.18 69.23 8.35
CA MET A 2 30.04 68.04 8.25
C MET A 2 30.89 67.85 9.52
N MET A 3 31.50 66.66 9.60
CA MET A 3 32.82 66.30 10.17
C MET A 3 32.76 65.42 11.42
N LYS A 4 32.95 64.08 11.29
CA LYS A 4 34.20 63.31 11.04
C LYS A 4 34.96 63.14 12.35
N ASP A 5 35.04 61.96 12.96
CA ASP A 5 35.84 60.76 12.64
C ASP A 5 36.76 60.50 13.86
N VAL A 6 37.48 59.36 13.86
CA VAL A 6 38.71 59.03 14.63
C VAL A 6 38.45 58.09 15.82
N PHE A 7 39.06 56.90 15.96
CA PHE A 7 40.12 56.18 15.25
C PHE A 7 40.04 54.68 15.66
N ARG A 8 40.41 53.76 14.76
CA ARG A 8 40.82 52.37 15.05
C ARG A 8 42.34 52.32 14.96
N PRO A 9 43.10 51.67 15.87
CA PRO A 9 43.65 50.33 15.57
C PRO A 9 43.97 49.49 16.85
N THR A 10 43.93 48.15 16.91
CA THR A 10 45.00 47.21 16.51
C THR A 10 44.71 45.82 17.11
N LYS A 11 45.16 44.76 16.39
CA LYS A 11 45.75 43.46 16.86
C LYS A 11 44.89 42.58 17.80
N SER A 12 44.83 41.26 17.74
CA SER A 12 45.41 40.16 16.95
C SER A 12 44.70 38.88 17.42
N ALA A 13 44.66 37.82 16.60
CA ALA A 13 44.05 36.53 16.91
C ALA A 13 44.65 35.83 18.15
N PRO A 14 43.90 34.95 18.85
CA PRO A 14 44.48 33.87 19.62
C PRO A 14 44.20 32.50 18.99
N SER A 15 45.30 31.76 18.88
CA SER A 15 45.49 30.37 18.47
C SER A 15 44.64 29.36 19.25
N SER A 16 44.05 28.39 18.56
CA SER A 16 43.46 27.20 19.18
C SER A 16 44.58 26.24 19.66
N PRO A 17 44.48 25.63 20.86
CA PRO A 17 45.50 24.73 21.37
C PRO A 17 45.42 23.33 20.74
N ALA A 18 46.59 22.75 20.45
CA ALA A 18 46.75 21.42 19.88
C ALA A 18 46.81 20.30 20.95
N LYS A 19 45.99 19.25 20.71
CA LYS A 19 46.07 17.81 21.07
C LYS A 19 46.16 17.37 22.56
N PRO A 20 45.54 16.23 22.88
CA PRO A 20 46.36 15.02 23.05
C PRO A 20 45.89 13.79 22.24
N LEU A 21 46.88 12.94 21.95
CA LEU A 21 46.78 11.60 21.36
C LEU A 21 46.24 10.57 22.36
N GLY A 22 45.46 9.61 21.87
CA GLY A 22 45.34 8.27 22.47
C GLY A 22 43.90 7.84 22.84
N ILE A 23 43.31 6.93 22.07
CA ILE A 23 43.12 5.50 22.43
C ILE A 23 42.20 4.81 21.40
N SER A 24 42.66 3.64 20.94
CA SER A 24 41.91 2.48 20.42
C SER A 24 40.86 2.69 19.32
N ARG A 25 41.27 2.46 18.07
CA ARG A 25 40.42 1.78 17.08
C ARG A 25 41.14 0.52 16.62
N THR A 26 40.94 -0.56 17.38
CA THR A 26 41.11 -1.92 16.84
C THR A 26 40.13 -2.05 15.68
N ARG A 27 40.65 -1.83 14.47
CA ARG A 27 40.05 -2.23 13.20
C ARG A 27 39.98 -3.76 13.23
N SER A 28 38.96 -4.30 13.89
CA SER A 28 38.65 -5.72 13.77
C SER A 28 38.14 -5.96 12.36
N GLU A 29 38.80 -6.91 11.74
CA GLU A 29 38.79 -7.15 10.33
C GLU A 29 37.39 -7.51 9.84
N SER A 30 36.97 -6.77 8.83
CA SER A 30 35.96 -7.14 7.88
C SER A 30 36.36 -8.47 7.20
N PHE A 31 35.94 -9.56 7.80
CA PHE A 31 35.72 -10.82 7.12
C PHE A 31 34.27 -11.22 7.35
N HIS A 32 33.45 -11.10 6.32
CA HIS A 32 32.71 -12.22 5.74
C HIS A 32 32.23 -11.84 4.35
N ALA A 33 32.84 -12.51 3.38
CA ALA A 33 32.29 -12.90 2.09
C ALA A 33 31.68 -11.81 1.21
N ILE A 34 32.53 -11.30 0.32
CA ILE A 34 32.16 -10.86 -1.01
C ILE A 34 31.54 -12.06 -1.75
N HIS A 35 30.22 -12.14 -1.77
CA HIS A 35 29.48 -12.51 -2.96
C HIS A 35 28.44 -11.41 -3.15
N LYS A 36 28.75 -10.44 -4.03
CA LYS A 36 27.82 -9.40 -4.43
C LYS A 36 26.67 -10.04 -5.21
N VAL A 37 25.65 -10.52 -4.50
CA VAL A 37 24.30 -10.60 -5.08
C VAL A 37 23.94 -9.16 -5.46
N PRO A 38 23.47 -8.86 -6.69
CA PRO A 38 23.06 -7.52 -7.02
C PRO A 38 22.05 -7.04 -5.99
N VAL A 39 22.30 -5.87 -5.39
CA VAL A 39 21.38 -5.19 -4.46
C VAL A 39 20.00 -4.89 -5.10
N GLY A 40 19.79 -5.31 -6.37
CA GLY A 40 18.55 -5.19 -7.13
C GLY A 40 17.75 -6.47 -7.38
N ASP A 41 18.19 -7.66 -6.94
CA ASP A 41 17.54 -8.94 -7.29
C ASP A 41 16.78 -9.63 -6.15
N SER A 42 16.38 -8.89 -5.10
CA SER A 42 15.58 -9.48 -4.02
C SER A 42 14.24 -10.03 -4.56
N PRO A 43 13.71 -11.14 -4.02
CA PRO A 43 12.42 -11.71 -4.42
C PRO A 43 11.30 -10.68 -4.53
N TYR A 44 11.23 -9.72 -3.61
CA TYR A 44 10.28 -8.61 -3.66
C TYR A 44 10.50 -7.70 -4.87
N VAL A 45 11.74 -7.33 -5.18
CA VAL A 45 12.06 -6.46 -6.33
C VAL A 45 11.67 -7.14 -7.64
N ARG A 46 11.95 -8.45 -7.75
CA ARG A 46 11.50 -9.26 -8.89
C ARG A 46 9.99 -9.28 -9.03
N ALA A 47 9.26 -9.45 -7.93
CA ALA A 47 7.79 -9.40 -7.91
C ALA A 47 7.25 -8.03 -8.36
N LYS A 48 7.85 -6.93 -7.87
CA LYS A 48 7.49 -5.56 -8.24
C LYS A 48 7.69 -5.30 -9.75
N ASN A 49 8.76 -5.80 -10.34
CA ASN A 49 9.07 -5.59 -11.76
C ASN A 49 8.05 -6.23 -12.69
N VAL A 50 7.44 -7.35 -12.28
CA VAL A 50 6.39 -8.04 -13.05
C VAL A 50 4.99 -7.76 -12.54
N GLN A 51 4.78 -6.70 -11.75
CA GLN A 51 3.49 -6.39 -11.11
C GLN A 51 2.33 -6.23 -12.12
N LYS A 52 2.64 -5.88 -13.38
CA LYS A 52 1.67 -5.81 -14.48
C LYS A 52 1.13 -7.18 -14.90
N ASP A 53 1.89 -8.25 -14.65
CA ASP A 53 1.55 -9.64 -14.93
C ASP A 53 1.15 -10.33 -13.61
N PRO A 54 -0.12 -10.26 -13.21
CA PRO A 54 -0.58 -10.76 -11.91
C PRO A 54 -0.27 -12.25 -11.67
N GLU A 55 -0.38 -13.08 -12.71
CA GLU A 55 -0.14 -14.52 -12.65
C GLU A 55 1.31 -14.84 -12.29
N ARG A 56 2.23 -13.94 -12.65
CA ARG A 56 3.66 -14.05 -12.34
C ARG A 56 4.02 -13.31 -11.05
N ALA A 57 3.38 -12.17 -10.80
CA ALA A 57 3.65 -11.34 -9.63
C ALA A 57 3.21 -11.99 -8.32
N ILE A 58 2.02 -12.59 -8.28
CA ILE A 58 1.45 -13.18 -7.05
C ILE A 58 2.35 -14.30 -6.48
N PRO A 59 2.80 -15.30 -7.28
CA PRO A 59 3.74 -16.31 -6.78
C PRO A 59 5.08 -15.73 -6.29
N LEU A 60 5.56 -14.65 -6.93
CA LEU A 60 6.81 -14.00 -6.51
C LEU A 60 6.65 -13.23 -5.20
N PHE A 61 5.51 -12.58 -4.97
CA PHE A 61 5.22 -11.98 -3.66
C PHE A 61 5.11 -13.03 -2.56
N TRP A 62 4.45 -14.17 -2.82
CA TRP A 62 4.45 -15.30 -1.89
C TRP A 62 5.87 -15.79 -1.58
N SER A 63 6.72 -15.90 -2.59
CA SER A 63 8.12 -16.29 -2.42
C SER A 63 8.89 -15.29 -1.56
N ALA A 64 8.68 -13.98 -1.76
CA ALA A 64 9.28 -12.93 -0.95
C ALA A 64 8.82 -12.99 0.52
N ILE A 65 7.52 -13.19 0.75
CA ILE A 65 6.94 -13.35 2.09
C ILE A 65 7.52 -14.57 2.80
N ASN A 66 7.65 -15.70 2.10
CA ASN A 66 8.23 -16.92 2.66
C ASN A 66 9.72 -16.77 2.96
N ALA A 67 10.46 -16.01 2.14
CA ALA A 67 11.87 -15.67 2.37
C ALA A 67 12.08 -14.58 3.45
N GLY A 68 11.01 -13.99 3.99
CA GLY A 68 11.11 -12.87 4.93
C GLY A 68 11.53 -11.54 4.29
N ASP A 69 11.57 -11.47 2.96
CA ASP A 69 11.99 -10.30 2.21
C ASP A 69 10.86 -9.27 2.13
N ARG A 70 10.98 -8.21 2.93
CA ARG A 70 10.06 -7.06 2.96
C ARG A 70 8.59 -7.49 3.08
N VAL A 71 8.30 -8.41 4.01
CA VAL A 71 6.99 -9.04 4.22
C VAL A 71 5.83 -8.03 4.20
N ASP A 72 5.96 -6.91 4.92
CA ASP A 72 4.94 -5.86 4.96
C ASP A 72 4.66 -5.25 3.58
N SER A 73 5.72 -4.96 2.81
CA SER A 73 5.59 -4.39 1.47
C SER A 73 5.04 -5.43 0.50
N ALA A 74 5.55 -6.65 0.56
CA ALA A 74 5.17 -7.76 -0.29
C ALA A 74 3.68 -8.09 -0.13
N LEU A 75 3.18 -8.18 1.11
CA LEU A 75 1.77 -8.47 1.39
C LEU A 75 0.84 -7.36 0.88
N LYS A 76 1.20 -6.09 1.11
CA LYS A 76 0.40 -4.95 0.63
C LYS A 76 0.33 -4.92 -0.88
N ASP A 77 1.46 -5.04 -1.56
CA ASP A 77 1.50 -5.02 -3.03
C ASP A 77 0.77 -6.23 -3.63
N MET A 78 0.93 -7.42 -3.03
CA MET A 78 0.19 -8.62 -3.45
C MET A 78 -1.31 -8.43 -3.33
N ALA A 79 -1.79 -7.90 -2.21
CA ALA A 79 -3.21 -7.63 -2.01
C ALA A 79 -3.78 -6.61 -3.02
N ILE A 80 -2.99 -5.59 -3.38
CA ILE A 80 -3.38 -4.62 -4.42
C ILE A 80 -3.47 -5.29 -5.80
N VAL A 81 -2.51 -6.13 -6.15
CA VAL A 81 -2.54 -6.89 -7.43
C VAL A 81 -3.74 -7.84 -7.46
N MET A 82 -4.01 -8.58 -6.38
CA MET A 82 -5.17 -9.46 -6.29
C MET A 82 -6.49 -8.69 -6.36
N LYS A 83 -6.58 -7.50 -5.74
CA LYS A 83 -7.72 -6.59 -5.86
C LYS A 83 -7.98 -6.19 -7.32
N GLN A 84 -6.92 -5.93 -8.10
CA GLN A 84 -7.04 -5.57 -9.51
C GLN A 84 -7.55 -6.74 -10.37
N GLN A 85 -7.15 -7.96 -10.06
CA GLN A 85 -7.53 -9.19 -10.77
C GLN A 85 -8.87 -9.79 -10.35
N ASP A 86 -9.71 -9.01 -9.67
CA ASP A 86 -11.01 -9.47 -9.21
C ASP A 86 -10.98 -10.59 -8.15
N ARG A 87 -9.80 -10.95 -7.64
CA ARG A 87 -9.55 -12.00 -6.63
C ARG A 87 -9.62 -11.46 -5.20
N ALA A 88 -10.73 -10.79 -4.87
CA ALA A 88 -10.86 -10.07 -3.59
C ALA A 88 -10.92 -11.04 -2.39
N GLU A 89 -11.61 -12.16 -2.53
CA GLU A 89 -11.80 -13.17 -1.48
C GLU A 89 -10.46 -13.81 -1.10
N GLU A 90 -9.67 -14.22 -2.09
CA GLU A 90 -8.33 -14.78 -1.88
C GLU A 90 -7.38 -13.75 -1.24
N ALA A 91 -7.48 -12.47 -1.63
CA ALA A 91 -6.70 -11.40 -1.01
C ALA A 91 -7.06 -11.21 0.48
N ILE A 92 -8.34 -11.29 0.83
CA ILE A 92 -8.82 -11.22 2.21
C ILE A 92 -8.22 -12.35 3.04
N GLU A 93 -8.24 -13.58 2.53
CA GLU A 93 -7.67 -14.74 3.22
C GLU A 93 -6.15 -14.64 3.38
N ALA A 94 -5.45 -14.17 2.34
CA ALA A 94 -4.01 -13.93 2.40
C ALA A 94 -3.64 -12.89 3.46
N ILE A 95 -4.36 -11.76 3.54
CA ILE A 95 -4.12 -10.74 4.57
C ILE A 95 -4.39 -11.32 5.97
N LYS A 96 -5.52 -12.02 6.16
CA LYS A 96 -5.87 -12.60 7.47
C LYS A 96 -4.84 -13.59 7.97
N SER A 97 -4.31 -14.44 7.09
CA SER A 97 -3.33 -15.47 7.44
C SER A 97 -1.94 -14.89 7.70
N LEU A 98 -1.55 -13.85 6.95
CA LEU A 98 -0.19 -13.30 7.01
C LEU A 98 -0.05 -12.07 7.90
N ARG A 99 -1.13 -11.43 8.35
CA ARG A 99 -1.04 -10.20 9.18
C ARG A 99 -0.23 -10.36 10.46
N VAL A 100 -0.21 -11.56 11.04
CA VAL A 100 0.57 -11.88 12.25
C VAL A 100 2.08 -11.84 12.00
N ARG A 101 2.50 -11.99 10.74
CA ARG A 101 3.90 -11.89 10.31
C ARG A 101 4.31 -10.46 9.93
N CYS A 102 3.38 -9.51 9.95
CA CYS A 102 3.62 -8.12 9.61
C CYS A 102 3.87 -7.27 10.85
N SER A 103 4.61 -6.18 10.68
CA SER A 103 4.85 -5.21 11.76
C SER A 103 3.57 -4.47 12.18
N ASP A 104 3.56 -3.92 13.39
CA ASP A 104 2.45 -3.08 13.88
C ASP A 104 2.23 -1.85 13.00
N GLN A 105 3.31 -1.26 12.48
CA GLN A 105 3.28 -0.12 11.55
C GLN A 105 2.53 -0.45 10.24
N ALA A 106 2.45 -1.72 9.85
CA ALA A 106 1.75 -2.15 8.65
C ALA A 106 0.25 -2.42 8.90
N GLN A 107 -0.18 -2.65 10.14
CA GLN A 107 -1.55 -3.10 10.44
C GLN A 107 -2.62 -2.12 9.96
N GLU A 108 -2.48 -0.83 10.27
CA GLU A 108 -3.46 0.19 9.84
C GLU A 108 -3.62 0.23 8.31
N SER A 109 -2.51 0.11 7.57
CA SER A 109 -2.57 0.05 6.11
C SER A 109 -3.20 -1.23 5.59
N LEU A 110 -3.00 -2.37 6.28
CA LEU A 110 -3.66 -3.63 5.94
C LEU A 110 -5.15 -3.58 6.24
N ASP A 111 -5.57 -2.96 7.34
CA ASP A 111 -6.98 -2.79 7.71
C ASP A 111 -7.73 -1.93 6.69
N ASN A 112 -7.10 -0.85 6.22
CA ASN A 112 -7.66 -0.02 5.15
C ASN A 112 -7.84 -0.81 3.84
N ILE A 113 -6.85 -1.61 3.45
CA ILE A 113 -6.95 -2.48 2.27
C ILE A 113 -8.05 -3.53 2.47
N LEU A 114 -8.15 -4.12 3.66
CA LEU A 114 -9.13 -5.14 4.00
C LEU A 114 -10.56 -4.59 3.95
N LEU A 115 -10.80 -3.39 4.48
CA LEU A 115 -12.07 -2.68 4.37
C LEU A 115 -12.49 -2.48 2.92
N ASP A 116 -11.56 -2.08 2.06
CA ASP A 116 -11.79 -1.91 0.62
C ASP A 116 -12.14 -3.22 -0.09
N LEU A 117 -11.41 -4.29 0.21
CA LEU A 117 -11.67 -5.62 -0.33
C LEU A 117 -13.06 -6.12 0.08
N TYR A 118 -13.44 -5.94 1.35
CA TYR A 118 -14.76 -6.32 1.84
C TYR A 118 -15.89 -5.56 1.17
N LYS A 119 -15.72 -4.24 0.94
CA LYS A 119 -16.71 -3.45 0.21
C LYS A 119 -16.95 -4.01 -1.20
N ILE A 120 -15.87 -4.35 -1.92
CA ILE A 120 -15.96 -4.93 -3.26
C ILE A 120 -16.64 -6.30 -3.23
N ALA A 121 -16.18 -7.21 -2.36
CA ALA A 121 -16.76 -8.55 -2.21
C ALA A 121 -18.26 -8.50 -1.89
N LEU A 122 -18.66 -7.61 -0.97
CA LEU A 122 -20.07 -7.45 -0.59
C LEU A 122 -20.92 -6.89 -1.74
N LEU A 123 -20.41 -5.89 -2.48
CA LEU A 123 -21.12 -5.33 -3.64
C LEU A 123 -21.35 -6.40 -4.70
N LYS A 124 -20.32 -7.21 -5.01
CA LYS A 124 -20.45 -8.34 -5.94
C LYS A 124 -21.45 -9.38 -5.46
N HIS A 125 -21.37 -9.78 -4.19
CA HIS A 125 -22.28 -10.77 -3.63
C HIS A 125 -23.74 -10.28 -3.70
N LYS A 126 -24.01 -9.02 -3.36
CA LYS A 126 -25.35 -8.43 -3.50
C LYS A 126 -25.83 -8.42 -4.95
N LEU A 127 -24.96 -8.07 -5.90
CA LEU A 127 -25.28 -8.10 -7.32
C LEU A 127 -25.60 -9.52 -7.79
N PHE A 128 -24.83 -10.52 -7.33
CA PHE A 128 -25.09 -11.93 -7.61
C PHE A 128 -26.45 -12.39 -7.06
N LEU A 129 -26.81 -12.01 -5.82
CA LEU A 129 -28.12 -12.32 -5.26
C LEU A 129 -29.27 -11.69 -6.07
N ILE A 130 -29.06 -10.49 -6.62
CA ILE A 130 -30.02 -9.85 -7.52
C ILE A 130 -30.16 -10.63 -8.83
N GLN A 131 -29.04 -10.97 -9.48
CA GLN A 131 -29.05 -11.74 -10.73
C GLN A 131 -29.69 -13.12 -10.57
N LYS A 132 -29.53 -13.76 -9.40
CA LYS A 132 -30.18 -15.04 -9.06
C LYS A 132 -31.65 -14.89 -8.63
N GLY A 133 -32.19 -13.67 -8.56
CA GLY A 133 -33.57 -13.41 -8.12
C GLY A 133 -33.81 -13.62 -6.62
N LEU A 134 -32.77 -13.95 -5.85
CA LEU A 134 -32.83 -14.22 -4.42
C LEU A 134 -32.96 -12.93 -3.61
N ALA A 135 -32.40 -11.82 -4.09
CA ALA A 135 -32.43 -10.56 -3.39
C ALA A 135 -33.84 -9.97 -3.21
N PHE A 136 -34.81 -10.34 -4.05
CA PHE A 136 -36.19 -9.83 -3.99
C PHE A 136 -37.25 -10.93 -3.79
N ASN A 137 -36.85 -12.16 -3.44
CA ASN A 137 -37.73 -13.34 -3.37
C ASN A 137 -38.55 -13.52 -4.66
N GLY A 138 -37.93 -13.30 -5.82
CA GLY A 138 -38.58 -13.37 -7.13
C GLY A 138 -39.49 -12.17 -7.50
N LYS A 139 -39.66 -11.18 -6.61
CA LYS A 139 -40.46 -9.97 -6.91
C LYS A 139 -39.66 -8.95 -7.73
N ARG A 140 -40.34 -8.15 -8.56
CA ARG A 140 -39.70 -7.06 -9.32
C ARG A 140 -39.37 -5.83 -8.48
N THR A 141 -40.06 -5.62 -7.36
CA THR A 141 -39.87 -4.45 -6.48
C THR A 141 -39.96 -4.82 -5.00
N LYS A 142 -39.32 -4.01 -4.15
CA LYS A 142 -39.39 -4.08 -2.68
C LYS A 142 -39.74 -2.70 -2.13
N THR A 143 -40.55 -2.65 -1.08
CA THR A 143 -40.85 -1.39 -0.39
C THR A 143 -39.71 -1.05 0.56
N ALA A 144 -39.12 0.12 0.38
CA ALA A 144 -38.12 0.70 1.27
C ALA A 144 -38.70 1.92 1.99
N ARG A 145 -38.04 2.34 3.08
CA ARG A 145 -38.40 3.54 3.82
C ARG A 145 -37.15 4.38 4.05
N SER A 146 -37.24 5.67 3.74
CA SER A 146 -36.20 6.66 4.03
C SER A 146 -36.87 7.93 4.54
N GLN A 147 -36.37 8.48 5.65
CA GLN A 147 -36.91 9.70 6.28
C GLN A 147 -38.45 9.66 6.47
N GLY A 148 -38.98 8.52 6.92
CA GLY A 148 -40.41 8.31 7.13
C GLY A 148 -41.25 8.07 5.85
N LYS A 149 -40.72 8.34 4.66
CA LYS A 149 -41.41 8.13 3.38
C LYS A 149 -41.19 6.71 2.86
N LYS A 150 -42.28 6.06 2.42
CA LYS A 150 -42.24 4.75 1.74
C LYS A 150 -42.04 4.96 0.24
N PHE A 151 -41.20 4.15 -0.37
CA PHE A 151 -41.01 4.12 -1.81
C PHE A 151 -40.78 2.69 -2.28
N GLN A 152 -41.01 2.42 -3.56
CA GLN A 152 -40.67 1.14 -4.17
C GLN A 152 -39.29 1.24 -4.80
N VAL A 153 -38.44 0.25 -4.53
CA VAL A 153 -37.16 0.06 -5.20
C VAL A 153 -37.33 -1.10 -6.15
N SER A 154 -37.01 -0.90 -7.42
CA SER A 154 -36.99 -2.01 -8.39
C SER A 154 -35.68 -2.77 -8.37
N VAL A 155 -35.73 -4.03 -8.80
CA VAL A 155 -34.55 -4.87 -9.02
C VAL A 155 -33.54 -4.16 -9.93
N GLU A 156 -34.01 -3.54 -11.02
CA GLU A 156 -33.16 -2.83 -11.99
C GLU A 156 -32.50 -1.58 -11.40
N GLN A 157 -33.23 -0.80 -10.59
CA GLN A 157 -32.68 0.36 -9.91
C GLN A 157 -31.58 -0.04 -8.93
N GLU A 158 -31.80 -1.09 -8.14
CA GLU A 158 -30.81 -1.57 -7.19
C GLU A 158 -29.60 -2.19 -7.90
N ALA A 159 -29.81 -2.96 -8.98
CA ALA A 159 -28.72 -3.49 -9.80
C ALA A 159 -27.87 -2.35 -10.40
N THR A 160 -28.50 -1.33 -10.98
CA THR A 160 -27.82 -0.16 -11.56
C THR A 160 -27.04 0.60 -10.50
N ARG A 161 -27.62 0.79 -9.31
CA ARG A 161 -26.94 1.44 -8.17
C ARG A 161 -25.72 0.66 -7.71
N LEU A 162 -25.83 -0.67 -7.58
CA LEU A 162 -24.71 -1.53 -7.20
C LEU A 162 -23.63 -1.57 -8.27
N LEU A 163 -24.00 -1.63 -9.55
CA LEU A 163 -23.06 -1.55 -10.68
C LEU A 163 -22.32 -0.21 -10.69
N GLY A 164 -23.00 0.91 -10.44
CA GLY A 164 -22.39 2.23 -10.32
C GLY A 164 -21.39 2.31 -9.15
N ASN A 165 -21.78 1.80 -7.98
CA ASN A 165 -20.88 1.74 -6.81
C ASN A 165 -19.67 0.85 -7.06
N LEU A 166 -19.88 -0.30 -7.71
CA LEU A 166 -18.81 -1.21 -8.09
C LEU A 166 -17.89 -0.50 -9.07
N GLY A 167 -18.41 0.08 -10.15
CA GLY A 167 -17.66 0.86 -11.13
C GLY A 167 -16.81 1.96 -10.49
N TRP A 168 -17.35 2.73 -9.56
CA TRP A 168 -16.58 3.74 -8.83
C TRP A 168 -15.45 3.12 -7.98
N ALA A 169 -15.72 2.00 -7.29
CA ALA A 169 -14.69 1.25 -6.55
C ALA A 169 -13.63 0.62 -7.47
N LEU A 170 -13.98 0.29 -8.72
CA LEU A 170 -13.06 -0.14 -9.76
C LEU A 170 -12.21 1.03 -10.28
N MET A 171 -12.80 2.20 -10.52
CA MET A 171 -12.09 3.37 -11.05
C MET A 171 -11.01 3.89 -10.09
N GLN A 172 -11.20 3.72 -8.77
CA GLN A 172 -10.15 4.02 -7.79
C GLN A 172 -8.90 3.13 -7.94
N ARG A 173 -8.98 2.01 -8.67
CA ARG A 173 -7.85 1.07 -8.91
C ARG A 173 -6.80 1.64 -9.87
N ASP A 174 -7.20 2.45 -10.85
CA ASP A 174 -6.30 2.94 -11.91
C ASP A 174 -5.45 4.16 -11.49
N ASN A 175 -5.86 4.87 -10.45
CA ASN A 175 -5.15 6.06 -9.96
C ASN A 175 -3.84 5.74 -9.19
N PHE A 176 -3.65 4.50 -8.72
CA PHE A 176 -2.42 4.10 -8.03
C PHE A 176 -1.26 3.77 -8.99
N THR A 177 -1.56 3.21 -10.17
CA THR A 177 -0.56 2.83 -11.18
C THR A 177 0.17 4.06 -11.75
N THR A 178 -0.53 5.19 -11.87
CA THR A 178 0.01 6.45 -12.39
C THR A 178 0.98 7.14 -11.41
N ARG A 179 0.89 6.85 -10.10
CA ARG A 179 1.70 7.54 -9.07
C ARG A 179 3.11 6.96 -8.94
N SER A 180 3.33 5.71 -9.35
CA SER A 180 4.65 5.06 -9.38
C SER A 180 5.54 5.45 -10.56
N LEU A 181 5.02 6.18 -11.56
CA LEU A 181 5.79 6.64 -12.73
C LEU A 181 6.18 8.13 -12.68
N LYS A 182 5.80 8.87 -11.63
CA LYS A 182 6.10 10.32 -11.52
C LYS A 182 7.23 10.67 -10.54
N ARG A 183 8.05 9.69 -10.15
CA ARG A 183 9.33 9.92 -9.46
C ARG A 183 10.46 9.31 -10.31
N ARG A 184 10.76 9.96 -11.42
CA ARG A 184 12.08 9.94 -12.07
C ARG A 184 12.55 11.37 -12.14
#